data_AF-A0A2S6ASD3-F1
#
_entry.id   AF-A0A2S6ASD3-F1
#
_cell.length_a   1.000
_cell.length_b   1.000
_cell.length_c   1.000
_cell.angle_alpha   90.00
_cell.angle_beta   90.00
_cell.angle_gamma   90.00
#
_symmetry.space_group_name_H-M   'P 1'
#
loop_
_entity.id
_entity.type
_entity.pdbx_description
1 polymer ?
#
loop_
_entity_poly.entity_id
_entity_poly.type
_entity_poly.pdbx_seq_one_letter_code
_entity_poly.pdbx_strand_id
1 'polypeptide(L)'
;MTESAPAALRIGYVPGVTVAKWARVWAERFPDVPLELLAVPQARQRDALVQGRVDMCFVRLPIDRDGLHAIPLYHEVAVAVVQKDHPIGLFDEVSLADLEDERMQDATDLDAVGDTVELVAAVGGAAVVPQSLARLHHRRDLIYRPLTDVDPTQIALSWPTEDAVELAEEFIGVVRGRTARSSRTAGERDRRGRQDSGARAEGVAAQRGRDRGDGGAKPAARRGSAAKPGRAGKAGGPRKRRGR
;
A
#
# COMPACT_ATOMS: atom_id res chain seq x y z
N MET A 1 22.11 15.66 21.26
CA MET A 1 21.67 14.37 20.70
C MET A 1 21.00 14.70 19.38
N THR A 2 21.66 14.43 18.27
CA THR A 2 21.14 14.71 16.94
C THR A 2 20.12 13.63 16.64
N GLU A 3 18.83 13.96 16.78
CA GLU A 3 17.73 13.10 16.39
C GLU A 3 17.79 13.00 14.86
N SER A 4 18.34 11.88 14.37
CA SER A 4 18.40 11.61 12.94
C SER A 4 16.96 11.48 12.47
N ALA A 5 16.53 12.37 11.58
CA ALA A 5 15.23 12.24 10.92
C ALA A 5 15.07 10.81 10.38
N PRO A 6 13.89 10.18 10.51
CA PRO A 6 13.68 8.86 9.96
C PRO A 6 13.94 8.90 8.45
N ALA A 7 14.78 7.97 7.97
CA ALA A 7 15.06 7.84 6.55
C ALA A 7 13.74 7.58 5.80
N ALA A 8 13.51 8.33 4.72
CA ALA A 8 12.33 8.13 3.87
C ALA A 8 12.32 6.71 3.28
N LEU A 9 11.12 6.16 3.08
CA LEU A 9 10.95 4.87 2.40
C LEU A 9 10.81 5.11 0.89
N ARG A 10 11.74 4.56 0.09
CA ARG A 10 11.83 4.78 -1.36
C ARG A 10 11.16 3.62 -2.09
N ILE A 11 10.10 3.93 -2.85
CA ILE A 11 9.32 2.97 -3.61
C ILE A 11 9.46 3.25 -5.10
N GLY A 12 10.07 2.30 -5.81
CA GLY A 12 10.08 2.26 -7.26
C GLY A 12 8.72 1.82 -7.82
N TYR A 13 8.37 2.29 -9.01
CA TYR A 13 7.24 1.77 -9.76
C TYR A 13 7.48 1.85 -11.28
N VAL A 14 7.11 0.78 -11.98
CA VAL A 14 7.13 0.77 -13.45
C VAL A 14 5.97 1.60 -14.03
N PRO A 15 6.11 2.09 -15.28
CA PRO A 15 5.02 2.79 -15.97
C PRO A 15 3.71 1.99 -15.98
N GLY A 16 2.60 2.70 -15.81
CA GLY A 16 1.24 2.13 -15.77
C GLY A 16 0.75 1.71 -14.38
N VAL A 17 1.62 1.61 -13.38
CA VAL A 17 1.22 1.28 -12.00
C VAL A 17 0.70 2.53 -11.27
N THR A 18 -0.51 2.44 -10.69
CA THR A 18 -1.09 3.53 -9.89
C THR A 18 -0.79 3.33 -8.40
N VAL A 19 0.19 4.06 -7.88
CA VAL A 19 0.66 3.94 -6.47
C VAL A 19 -0.07 4.85 -5.47
N ALA A 20 -0.88 5.80 -5.96
CA ALA A 20 -1.47 6.88 -5.16
C ALA A 20 -2.28 6.38 -3.95
N LYS A 21 -3.01 5.27 -4.11
CA LYS A 21 -3.80 4.67 -3.01
C LYS A 21 -2.91 4.26 -1.84
N TRP A 22 -1.80 3.56 -2.11
CA TRP A 22 -0.90 3.08 -1.06
C TRP A 22 -0.10 4.23 -0.46
N ALA A 23 0.32 5.20 -1.27
CA ALA A 23 1.00 6.41 -0.79
C ALA A 23 0.13 7.21 0.19
N ARG A 24 -1.16 7.38 -0.13
CA ARG A 24 -2.11 8.04 0.78
C ARG A 24 -2.24 7.30 2.11
N VAL A 25 -2.46 5.98 2.07
CA VAL A 25 -2.61 5.16 3.28
C VAL A 25 -1.32 5.16 4.11
N TRP A 26 -0.15 5.20 3.47
CA TRP A 26 1.13 5.33 4.15
C TRP A 26 1.26 6.68 4.88
N ALA A 27 1.03 7.79 4.17
CA ALA A 27 1.10 9.13 4.76
C ALA A 27 0.13 9.33 5.94
N GLU A 28 -1.04 8.71 5.89
CA GLU A 28 -2.01 8.71 7.00
C GLU A 28 -1.52 7.93 8.23
N ARG A 29 -0.70 6.89 8.05
CA ARG A 29 -0.25 5.99 9.13
C ARG A 29 1.14 6.31 9.69
N PHE A 30 2.00 6.85 8.83
CA PHE A 30 3.40 7.15 9.12
C PHE A 30 3.70 8.59 8.69
N PRO A 31 3.07 9.60 9.32
CA PRO A 31 3.22 11.01 8.91
C PRO A 31 4.66 11.51 9.03
N ASP A 32 5.44 10.92 9.94
CA ASP A 32 6.83 11.28 10.17
C ASP A 32 7.81 10.55 9.23
N VAL A 33 7.36 9.57 8.43
CA VAL A 33 8.20 8.79 7.51
C VAL A 33 7.73 9.04 6.08
N PRO A 34 8.40 9.94 5.33
CA PRO A 34 8.03 10.24 3.95
C PRO A 34 8.09 8.99 3.07
N LEU A 35 7.19 8.90 2.09
CA LEU A 35 7.24 7.92 1.02
C LEU A 35 7.75 8.60 -0.26
N GLU A 36 8.96 8.26 -0.67
CA GLU A 36 9.53 8.74 -1.93
C GLU A 36 9.13 7.80 -3.06
N LEU A 37 8.46 8.33 -4.09
CA LEU A 37 7.99 7.55 -5.23
C LEU A 37 8.89 7.82 -6.44
N LEU A 38 9.54 6.76 -6.96
CA LEU A 38 10.47 6.86 -8.08
C LEU A 38 9.93 6.08 -9.27
N ALA A 39 9.73 6.76 -10.41
CA ALA A 39 9.45 6.06 -11.66
C ALA A 39 10.72 5.30 -12.09
N VAL A 40 10.57 4.01 -12.39
CA VAL A 40 11.68 3.14 -12.79
C VAL A 40 11.32 2.49 -14.12
N PRO A 41 12.16 2.62 -15.17
CA PRO A 41 11.97 1.86 -16.40
C PRO A 41 11.90 0.37 -16.10
N GLN A 42 11.01 -0.36 -16.76
CA GLN A 42 10.85 -1.79 -16.59
C GLN A 42 12.17 -2.53 -16.78
N ALA A 43 12.97 -2.16 -17.80
CA ALA A 43 14.27 -2.75 -18.05
C ALA A 43 15.27 -2.56 -16.88
N ARG A 44 15.01 -1.62 -15.98
CA ARG A 44 15.88 -1.27 -14.84
C ARG A 44 15.29 -1.62 -13.48
N GLN A 45 14.10 -2.23 -13.43
CA GLN A 45 13.38 -2.48 -12.19
C GLN A 45 14.15 -3.38 -11.21
N ARG A 46 14.86 -4.40 -11.72
CA ARG A 46 15.74 -5.27 -10.92
C ARG A 46 16.97 -4.51 -10.44
N ASP A 47 17.67 -3.84 -11.34
CA ASP A 47 18.89 -3.09 -11.01
C ASP A 47 18.62 -2.03 -9.94
N ALA A 48 17.44 -1.40 -9.96
CA ALA A 48 17.07 -0.40 -8.97
C ALA A 48 16.97 -0.99 -7.56
N LEU A 49 16.48 -2.22 -7.43
CA LEU A 49 16.41 -2.95 -6.17
C LEU A 49 17.81 -3.40 -5.72
N VAL A 50 18.55 -4.07 -6.59
CA VAL A 50 19.87 -4.65 -6.25
C VAL A 50 20.91 -3.59 -5.92
N GLN A 51 20.83 -2.42 -6.55
CA GLN A 51 21.72 -1.29 -6.27
C GLN A 51 21.24 -0.42 -5.10
N GLY A 52 20.14 -0.78 -4.43
CA GLY A 52 19.57 -0.01 -3.32
C GLY A 52 19.14 1.40 -3.72
N ARG A 53 18.78 1.63 -4.99
CA ARG A 53 18.21 2.91 -5.46
C ARG A 53 16.79 3.12 -4.95
N VAL A 54 16.07 2.02 -4.76
CA VAL A 54 14.76 1.96 -4.10
C VAL A 54 14.77 0.82 -3.08
N ASP A 55 14.00 0.95 -2.01
CA ASP A 55 13.90 -0.07 -0.97
C ASP A 55 12.92 -1.18 -1.38
N MET A 56 11.87 -0.81 -2.12
CA MET A 56 10.92 -1.73 -2.73
C MET A 56 10.51 -1.22 -4.11
N CYS A 57 9.98 -2.08 -4.96
CA CYS A 57 9.56 -1.70 -6.31
C CYS A 57 8.28 -2.44 -6.73
N PHE A 58 7.32 -1.72 -7.31
CA PHE A 58 6.25 -2.32 -8.09
C PHE A 58 6.80 -2.69 -9.47
N VAL A 59 7.02 -3.99 -9.66
CA VAL A 59 7.65 -4.58 -10.83
C VAL A 59 6.62 -5.26 -11.72
N ARG A 60 6.90 -5.33 -13.03
CA ARG A 60 6.17 -6.18 -13.97
C ARG A 60 6.94 -7.48 -14.17
N LEU A 61 6.27 -8.61 -13.91
CA LEU A 61 6.84 -9.95 -14.11
C LEU A 61 6.81 -10.35 -15.59
N PRO A 62 7.74 -11.21 -16.03
CA PRO A 62 8.79 -11.86 -15.23
C PRO A 62 9.98 -10.94 -14.92
N ILE A 63 10.63 -11.21 -13.78
CA ILE A 63 11.98 -10.71 -13.45
C ILE A 63 12.83 -11.87 -12.96
N ASP A 64 14.15 -11.76 -13.09
CA ASP A 64 15.05 -12.56 -12.27
C ASP A 64 14.86 -12.18 -10.80
N ARG A 65 14.62 -13.19 -9.96
CA ARG A 65 14.28 -13.06 -8.55
C ARG A 65 15.40 -13.49 -7.61
N ASP A 66 16.59 -13.79 -8.14
CA ASP A 66 17.73 -14.09 -7.28
C ASP A 66 18.00 -12.93 -6.31
N GLY A 67 18.10 -13.25 -5.02
CA GLY A 67 18.21 -12.26 -3.94
C GLY A 67 16.98 -11.36 -3.72
N LEU A 68 15.83 -11.63 -4.35
CA LEU A 68 14.62 -10.80 -4.25
C LEU A 68 13.38 -11.57 -3.79
N HIS A 69 12.69 -11.01 -2.80
CA HIS A 69 11.30 -11.34 -2.54
C HIS A 69 10.37 -10.67 -3.55
N ALA A 70 9.24 -11.31 -3.84
CA ALA A 70 8.16 -10.68 -4.61
C ALA A 70 6.80 -11.29 -4.26
N ILE A 71 5.80 -10.42 -4.09
CA ILE A 71 4.40 -10.79 -3.88
C ILE A 71 3.58 -10.32 -5.10
N PRO A 72 2.97 -11.25 -5.85
CA PRO A 72 1.97 -10.92 -6.87
C PRO A 72 0.82 -10.06 -6.34
N LEU A 73 0.41 -9.05 -7.11
CA LEU A 73 -0.69 -8.16 -6.74
C LEU A 73 -1.89 -8.35 -7.66
N TYR A 74 -1.71 -8.19 -8.96
CA TYR A 74 -2.78 -8.31 -9.95
C TYR A 74 -2.22 -8.60 -11.34
N HIS A 75 -3.07 -9.16 -12.19
CA HIS A 75 -2.81 -9.31 -13.63
C HIS A 75 -3.22 -8.05 -14.39
N GLU A 76 -2.45 -7.71 -15.41
CA GLU A 76 -2.78 -6.65 -16.37
C GLU A 76 -3.39 -7.30 -17.61
N VAL A 77 -4.58 -6.84 -17.98
CA VAL A 77 -5.27 -7.28 -19.20
C VAL A 77 -4.46 -6.81 -20.41
N ALA A 78 -4.16 -7.72 -21.33
CA ALA A 78 -3.60 -7.37 -22.63
C ALA A 78 -4.68 -6.74 -23.52
N VAL A 79 -4.33 -5.69 -24.25
CA VAL A 79 -5.25 -5.02 -25.18
C VAL A 79 -4.60 -4.81 -26.53
N ALA A 80 -5.40 -4.90 -27.59
CA ALA A 80 -5.05 -4.44 -28.92
C ALA A 80 -5.31 -2.94 -29.01
N VAL A 81 -4.29 -2.16 -29.40
CA VAL A 81 -4.38 -0.72 -29.66
C VAL A 81 -4.36 -0.51 -31.17
N VAL A 82 -5.36 0.22 -31.67
CA VAL A 82 -5.55 0.50 -33.10
C VAL A 82 -6.13 1.90 -33.30
N GLN A 83 -6.17 2.38 -34.54
CA GLN A 83 -6.86 3.62 -34.89
C GLN A 83 -8.36 3.55 -34.61
N LYS A 84 -8.97 4.68 -34.26
CA LYS A 84 -10.36 4.77 -33.78
C LYS A 84 -11.40 4.19 -34.75
N ASP A 85 -11.14 4.26 -36.05
CA ASP A 85 -12.06 3.79 -37.09
C ASP A 85 -11.84 2.32 -37.50
N HIS A 86 -10.96 1.61 -36.77
CA HIS A 86 -10.67 0.21 -37.02
C HIS A 86 -11.88 -0.71 -36.71
N PRO A 87 -12.16 -1.74 -37.53
CA PRO A 87 -13.31 -2.62 -37.36
C PRO A 87 -13.44 -3.27 -35.98
N ILE A 88 -12.32 -3.55 -35.29
CA ILE A 88 -12.37 -4.14 -33.94
C ILE A 88 -13.11 -3.27 -32.92
N GLY A 89 -13.26 -1.97 -33.20
CA GLY A 89 -14.04 -1.07 -32.35
C GLY A 89 -15.51 -1.48 -32.20
N LEU A 90 -16.02 -2.32 -33.10
CA LEU A 90 -17.38 -2.87 -33.07
C LEU A 90 -17.56 -4.02 -32.06
N PHE A 91 -16.48 -4.60 -31.54
CA PHE A 91 -16.52 -5.67 -30.55
C PHE A 91 -16.15 -5.16 -29.16
N ASP A 92 -16.57 -5.85 -28.11
CA ASP A 92 -16.17 -5.52 -26.73
C ASP A 92 -14.79 -6.09 -26.37
N GLU A 93 -14.46 -7.27 -26.92
CA GLU A 93 -13.21 -8.01 -26.76
C GLU A 93 -12.87 -8.67 -28.11
N VAL A 94 -11.59 -8.97 -28.36
CA VAL A 94 -11.10 -9.60 -29.59
C VAL A 94 -10.08 -10.69 -29.30
N SER A 95 -9.72 -11.45 -30.32
CA SER A 95 -8.64 -12.44 -30.33
C SER A 95 -7.48 -11.96 -31.21
N LEU A 96 -6.34 -12.65 -31.17
CA LEU A 96 -5.26 -12.40 -32.10
C LEU A 96 -5.64 -12.71 -33.55
N ALA A 97 -6.57 -13.64 -33.78
CA ALA A 97 -7.08 -13.95 -35.11
C ALA A 97 -7.83 -12.77 -35.74
N ASP A 98 -8.49 -11.94 -34.93
CA ASP A 98 -9.16 -10.72 -35.42
C ASP A 98 -8.17 -9.62 -35.86
N LEU A 99 -6.86 -9.83 -35.64
CA LEU A 99 -5.77 -8.92 -36.02
C LEU A 99 -4.83 -9.55 -37.06
N GLU A 100 -5.16 -10.71 -37.63
CA GLU A 100 -4.23 -11.44 -38.50
C GLU A 100 -3.84 -10.69 -39.78
N ASP A 101 -4.74 -9.83 -40.26
CA ASP A 101 -4.53 -8.96 -41.43
C ASP A 101 -3.80 -7.65 -41.08
N GLU A 102 -3.59 -7.36 -39.79
CA GLU A 102 -3.01 -6.11 -39.33
C GLU A 102 -1.48 -6.16 -39.26
N ARG A 103 -0.85 -5.04 -39.62
CA ARG A 103 0.58 -4.87 -39.38
C ARG A 103 0.80 -4.68 -37.88
N MET A 104 1.42 -5.68 -37.24
CA MET A 104 1.82 -5.57 -35.84
C MET A 104 3.00 -4.63 -35.66
N GLN A 105 2.83 -3.63 -34.79
CA GLN A 105 3.91 -2.77 -34.30
C GLN A 105 4.60 -3.47 -33.14
N ASP A 106 5.93 -3.37 -33.10
CA ASP A 106 6.72 -3.96 -32.02
C ASP A 106 6.47 -3.20 -30.71
N ALA A 107 5.88 -3.90 -29.76
CA ALA A 107 5.59 -3.42 -28.41
C ALA A 107 6.26 -4.30 -27.35
N THR A 108 7.29 -5.07 -27.73
CA THR A 108 8.01 -5.95 -26.81
C THR A 108 8.82 -5.16 -25.77
N ASP A 109 9.36 -4.01 -26.16
CA ASP A 109 9.93 -3.05 -25.22
C ASP A 109 8.82 -2.18 -24.61
N LEU A 110 8.39 -2.57 -23.41
CA LEU A 110 7.35 -1.85 -22.67
C LEU A 110 7.78 -0.46 -22.19
N ASP A 111 9.08 -0.14 -22.17
CA ASP A 111 9.56 1.21 -21.89
C ASP A 111 9.41 2.14 -23.10
N ALA A 112 9.28 1.59 -24.32
CA ALA A 112 9.10 2.31 -25.58
C ALA A 112 7.63 2.36 -26.06
N VAL A 113 6.67 1.88 -25.26
CA VAL A 113 5.25 1.79 -25.67
C VAL A 113 4.65 3.13 -26.08
N GLY A 114 5.12 4.25 -25.51
CA GLY A 114 4.71 5.57 -25.97
C GLY A 114 4.99 5.78 -27.46
N ASP A 115 6.20 5.47 -27.90
CA ASP A 115 6.62 5.59 -29.30
C ASP A 115 5.87 4.60 -30.19
N THR A 116 5.65 3.36 -29.72
CA THR A 116 4.84 2.37 -30.44
C THR A 116 3.40 2.84 -30.64
N VAL A 117 2.79 3.43 -29.60
CA VAL A 117 1.43 3.99 -29.67
C VAL A 117 1.38 5.19 -30.62
N GLU A 118 2.41 6.04 -30.63
CA GLU A 118 2.54 7.11 -31.61
C GLU A 118 2.66 6.58 -33.03
N LEU A 119 3.40 5.49 -33.23
CA LEU A 119 3.54 4.86 -34.53
C LEU A 119 2.21 4.29 -35.04
N VAL A 120 1.46 3.57 -34.20
CA VAL A 120 0.09 3.09 -34.53
C VAL A 120 -0.79 4.26 -35.00
N ALA A 121 -0.73 5.40 -34.31
CA ALA A 121 -1.52 6.55 -34.70
C ALA A 121 -1.06 7.19 -36.02
N ALA A 122 0.25 7.27 -36.24
CA ALA A 122 0.82 7.94 -37.40
C ALA A 122 0.70 7.14 -38.70
N VAL A 123 0.89 5.81 -38.63
CA VAL A 123 0.98 4.96 -39.84
C VAL A 123 0.01 3.77 -39.86
N GLY A 124 -0.81 3.59 -38.81
CA GLY A 124 -1.76 2.47 -38.71
C GLY A 124 -1.14 1.17 -38.21
N GLY A 125 -1.92 0.09 -38.31
CA GLY A 125 -1.61 -1.23 -37.74
C GLY A 125 -2.09 -1.38 -36.29
N ALA A 126 -1.61 -2.43 -35.63
CA ALA A 126 -2.02 -2.79 -34.27
C ALA A 126 -0.82 -2.99 -33.34
N ALA A 127 -0.99 -2.71 -32.06
CA ALA A 127 -0.02 -3.03 -31.01
C ALA A 127 -0.70 -3.78 -29.86
N VAL A 128 -0.04 -4.79 -29.30
CA VAL A 128 -0.51 -5.51 -28.11
C VAL A 128 0.26 -5.00 -26.89
N VAL A 129 -0.44 -4.41 -25.93
CA VAL A 129 0.16 -3.85 -24.72
C VAL A 129 -0.69 -4.13 -23.47
N PRO A 130 -0.11 -4.04 -22.26
CA PRO A 130 -0.92 -3.97 -21.04
C PRO A 130 -1.89 -2.79 -21.08
N GLN A 131 -3.14 -3.00 -20.67
CA GLN A 131 -4.19 -1.97 -20.63
C GLN A 131 -3.78 -0.73 -19.82
N SER A 132 -2.97 -0.93 -18.77
CA SER A 132 -2.41 0.16 -17.98
C SER A 132 -1.57 1.13 -18.81
N LEU A 133 -0.77 0.62 -19.75
CA LEU A 133 0.06 1.41 -20.66
C LEU A 133 -0.77 2.02 -21.79
N ALA A 134 -1.75 1.30 -22.33
CA ALA A 134 -2.71 1.88 -23.29
C ALA A 134 -3.46 3.07 -22.69
N ARG A 135 -3.85 3.01 -21.41
CA ARG A 135 -4.45 4.15 -20.70
C ARG A 135 -3.46 5.27 -20.44
N LEU A 136 -2.20 4.94 -20.11
CA LEU A 136 -1.16 5.94 -19.85
C LEU A 136 -0.85 6.77 -21.10
N HIS A 137 -0.79 6.12 -22.27
CA HIS A 137 -0.52 6.75 -23.57
C HIS A 137 -1.80 7.01 -24.38
N HIS A 138 -2.95 7.12 -23.70
CA HIS A 138 -4.23 7.30 -24.37
C HIS A 138 -4.25 8.58 -25.21
N ARG A 139 -4.85 8.47 -26.40
CA ARG A 139 -5.03 9.56 -27.36
C ARG A 139 -6.35 9.38 -28.11
N ARG A 140 -6.92 10.50 -28.57
CA ARG A 140 -8.32 10.57 -29.06
C ARG A 140 -8.59 9.84 -30.38
N ASP A 141 -7.54 9.63 -31.16
CA ASP A 141 -7.53 8.99 -32.48
C ASP A 141 -7.23 7.48 -32.40
N LEU A 142 -7.03 6.94 -31.19
CA LEU A 142 -6.86 5.51 -30.96
C LEU A 142 -7.97 4.96 -30.07
N ILE A 143 -8.20 3.66 -30.18
CA ILE A 143 -9.01 2.86 -29.27
C ILE A 143 -8.23 1.63 -28.85
N TYR A 144 -8.71 0.96 -27.79
CA TYR A 144 -8.21 -0.35 -27.42
C TYR A 144 -9.32 -1.34 -27.08
N ARG A 145 -9.05 -2.62 -27.31
CA ARG A 145 -9.92 -3.76 -26.97
C ARG A 145 -9.17 -4.85 -26.23
N PRO A 146 -9.73 -5.41 -25.13
CA PRO A 146 -9.17 -6.59 -24.46
C PRO A 146 -8.95 -7.74 -25.43
N LEU A 147 -7.82 -8.42 -25.27
CA LEU A 147 -7.51 -9.66 -25.95
C LEU A 147 -7.85 -10.86 -25.06
N THR A 148 -8.47 -11.88 -25.65
CA THR A 148 -8.97 -13.06 -24.94
C THR A 148 -7.98 -14.22 -24.89
N ASP A 149 -6.99 -14.22 -25.78
CA ASP A 149 -6.08 -15.33 -26.07
C ASP A 149 -4.60 -14.94 -25.93
N VAL A 150 -4.31 -13.90 -25.15
CA VAL A 150 -2.94 -13.46 -24.80
C VAL A 150 -2.69 -13.62 -23.32
N ASP A 151 -1.55 -14.24 -22.97
CA ASP A 151 -1.13 -14.37 -21.59
C ASP A 151 -0.99 -12.99 -20.92
N PRO A 152 -1.65 -12.76 -19.78
CA PRO A 152 -1.59 -11.47 -19.11
C PRO A 152 -0.22 -11.25 -18.48
N THR A 153 0.22 -9.99 -18.44
CA THR A 153 1.35 -9.61 -17.59
C THR A 153 0.89 -9.49 -16.13
N GLN A 154 1.82 -9.47 -15.18
CA GLN A 154 1.49 -9.44 -13.75
C GLN A 154 2.33 -8.40 -13.02
N ILE A 155 1.68 -7.58 -12.20
CA ILE A 155 2.36 -6.65 -11.29
C ILE A 155 2.60 -7.35 -9.96
N ALA A 156 3.81 -7.17 -9.42
CA ALA A 156 4.21 -7.62 -8.10
C ALA A 156 4.87 -6.47 -7.32
N LEU A 157 4.83 -6.54 -5.99
CA LEU A 157 5.73 -5.77 -5.15
C LEU A 157 6.96 -6.62 -4.86
N SER A 158 8.16 -6.11 -5.14
CA SER A 158 9.43 -6.81 -4.93
C SER A 158 10.40 -5.98 -4.08
N TRP A 159 11.24 -6.67 -3.31
CA TRP A 159 12.25 -6.07 -2.42
C TRP A 159 13.39 -7.07 -2.17
N PRO A 160 14.59 -6.62 -1.76
CA PRO A 160 15.71 -7.50 -1.43
C PRO A 160 15.40 -8.49 -0.30
N THR A 161 15.96 -9.70 -0.38
CA THR A 161 15.81 -10.75 0.66
C THR A 161 16.58 -10.41 1.93
N GLU A 162 17.75 -9.81 1.77
CA GLU A 162 18.53 -9.23 2.86
C GLU A 162 18.13 -7.74 2.97
N ASP A 163 18.09 -7.17 4.17
CA ASP A 163 17.67 -5.78 4.42
C ASP A 163 16.15 -5.48 4.39
N ALA A 164 15.27 -6.45 4.69
CA ALA A 164 13.87 -6.14 4.97
C ALA A 164 13.74 -5.33 6.29
N VAL A 165 13.89 -4.01 6.19
CA VAL A 165 13.75 -3.06 7.29
C VAL A 165 12.31 -3.11 7.82
N GLU A 166 12.09 -2.84 9.11
CA GLU A 166 10.76 -2.81 9.75
C GLU A 166 9.71 -2.02 8.93
N LEU A 167 10.13 -0.96 8.24
CA LEU A 167 9.28 -0.15 7.35
C LEU A 167 8.77 -0.90 6.11
N ALA A 168 9.56 -1.81 5.54
CA ALA A 168 9.15 -2.61 4.38
C ALA A 168 7.99 -3.55 4.75
N GLU A 169 8.05 -4.20 5.92
CA GLU A 169 6.96 -5.04 6.44
C GLU A 169 5.67 -4.26 6.71
N GLU A 170 5.80 -3.03 7.21
CA GLU A 170 4.66 -2.14 7.38
C GLU A 170 4.05 -1.73 6.03
N PHE A 171 4.88 -1.44 5.01
CA PHE A 171 4.40 -1.09 3.67
C PHE A 171 3.76 -2.30 2.97
N ILE A 172 4.31 -3.50 3.13
CA ILE A 172 3.67 -4.76 2.70
C ILE A 172 2.30 -4.91 3.37
N GLY A 173 2.20 -4.56 4.65
CA GLY A 173 0.93 -4.48 5.38
C GLY A 173 -0.07 -3.53 4.73
N VAL A 174 0.37 -2.32 4.34
CA VAL A 174 -0.45 -1.34 3.61
C VAL A 174 -0.91 -1.89 2.25
N VAL A 175 0.00 -2.47 1.47
CA VAL A 175 -0.30 -3.02 0.14
C VAL A 175 -1.31 -4.16 0.21
N ARG A 176 -1.19 -5.03 1.23
CA ARG A 176 -2.15 -6.11 1.52
C ARG A 176 -3.45 -5.64 2.16
N GLY A 177 -3.65 -4.33 2.35
CA GLY A 177 -4.87 -3.77 2.92
C GLY A 177 -5.06 -4.07 4.42
N ARG A 178 -4.00 -4.46 5.14
CA ARG A 178 -4.05 -4.65 6.59
C ARG A 178 -4.46 -3.33 7.22
N THR A 179 -5.55 -3.31 7.98
CA THR A 179 -6.02 -2.08 8.64
C THR A 179 -5.08 -1.72 9.79
N ALA A 180 -4.97 -0.42 10.12
CA ALA A 180 -4.13 0.08 11.21
C ALA A 180 -4.46 -0.51 12.59
N ARG A 181 -5.60 -1.19 12.73
CA ARG A 181 -6.03 -1.93 13.94
C ARG A 181 -5.54 -3.38 14.02
N SER A 182 -4.72 -3.87 13.08
CA SER A 182 -4.15 -5.20 13.18
C SER A 182 -3.09 -5.24 14.29
N SER A 183 -3.52 -5.73 15.45
CA SER A 183 -2.81 -5.79 16.72
C SER A 183 -1.61 -6.75 16.69
N ARG A 184 -0.50 -6.34 16.06
CA ARG A 184 0.83 -6.87 16.41
C ARG A 184 1.78 -5.75 16.83
N THR A 185 1.86 -4.66 16.06
CA THR A 185 2.81 -3.58 16.37
C THR A 185 2.33 -2.56 17.42
N ALA A 186 1.01 -2.38 17.61
CA ALA A 186 0.50 -1.48 18.67
C ALA A 186 0.73 -2.05 20.09
N GLY A 187 0.63 -3.38 20.25
CA GLY A 187 0.86 -4.04 21.53
C GLY A 187 2.34 -4.16 21.91
N GLU A 188 3.24 -4.27 20.93
CA GLU A 188 4.68 -4.30 21.17
C GLU A 188 5.28 -2.92 21.45
N ARG A 189 4.79 -1.86 20.78
CA ARG A 189 5.18 -0.47 21.09
C ARG A 189 4.69 -0.04 22.48
N ASP A 190 3.48 -0.43 22.87
CA ASP A 190 2.94 -0.15 24.21
C ASP A 190 3.67 -0.95 25.31
N ARG A 191 4.07 -2.20 25.04
CA ARG A 191 4.88 -3.01 25.98
C ARG A 191 6.30 -2.47 26.17
N ARG A 192 6.97 -2.00 25.11
CA ARG A 192 8.30 -1.36 25.21
C ARG A 192 8.25 -0.04 25.98
N GLY A 193 7.25 0.82 25.71
CA GLY A 193 7.05 2.07 26.45
C GLY A 193 6.74 1.85 27.94
N ARG A 194 6.05 0.75 28.29
CA ARG A 194 5.75 0.38 29.69
C ARG A 194 6.93 -0.23 30.44
N GLN A 195 7.87 -0.86 29.75
CA GLN A 195 9.09 -1.40 30.34
C GLN A 195 10.13 -0.30 30.64
N ASP A 196 10.29 0.69 29.75
CA ASP A 196 11.20 1.82 29.97
C ASP A 196 10.72 2.78 31.07
N SER A 197 9.41 2.92 31.24
CA SER A 197 8.82 3.73 32.32
C SER A 197 8.86 3.03 33.68
N GLY A 198 8.84 1.69 33.72
CA GLY A 198 9.03 0.90 34.94
C GLY A 198 10.46 0.99 35.50
N ALA A 199 11.48 0.93 34.63
CA ALA A 199 12.89 1.02 35.05
C ALA A 199 13.27 2.41 35.59
N ARG A 200 12.64 3.49 35.10
CA ARG A 200 12.84 4.85 35.63
C ARG A 200 12.12 5.09 36.96
N ALA A 201 11.04 4.37 37.26
CA ALA A 201 10.29 4.51 38.52
C ALA A 201 10.98 3.81 39.70
N GLU A 202 11.65 2.67 39.48
CA GLU A 202 12.40 1.96 40.53
C GLU A 202 13.66 2.71 40.99
N GLY A 203 14.31 3.46 40.10
CA GLY A 203 15.49 4.27 40.44
C GLY A 203 15.18 5.48 41.34
N VAL A 204 13.97 6.04 41.29
CA VAL A 204 13.59 7.23 42.07
C VAL A 204 13.00 6.85 43.45
N ALA A 205 12.38 5.66 43.57
CA ALA A 205 11.80 5.20 44.83
C ALA A 205 12.85 4.73 45.86
N ALA A 206 14.02 4.25 45.40
CA ALA A 206 15.08 3.76 46.29
C ALA A 206 15.79 4.87 47.10
N GLN A 207 15.58 6.15 46.77
CA GLN A 207 16.33 7.26 47.39
C GLN A 207 15.54 8.09 48.41
N ARG A 208 14.26 7.76 48.68
CA ARG A 208 13.40 8.48 49.64
C ARG A 208 13.05 7.69 50.91
N GLY A 209 13.70 6.57 51.16
CA GLY A 209 13.44 5.68 52.30
C GLY A 209 14.51 5.69 53.40
N ARG A 210 14.99 6.86 53.84
CA ARG A 210 15.75 7.01 55.09
C ARG A 210 15.51 8.38 55.71
N ASP A 211 14.35 8.57 56.35
CA ASP A 211 14.32 9.36 57.58
C ASP A 211 13.01 9.16 58.37
N ARG A 212 13.16 8.96 59.69
CA ARG A 212 12.20 9.19 60.80
C ARG A 212 11.10 8.15 61.09
N GLY A 213 11.31 7.35 62.13
CA GLY A 213 11.13 7.77 63.53
C GLY A 213 9.70 7.76 64.11
N ASP A 214 9.43 6.68 64.85
CA ASP A 214 8.55 6.41 66.01
C ASP A 214 7.59 7.49 66.60
N GLY A 215 6.45 7.01 67.13
CA GLY A 215 5.58 7.76 68.07
C GLY A 215 4.08 7.51 67.91
N GLY A 216 3.50 6.63 68.72
CA GLY A 216 2.10 6.21 68.64
C GLY A 216 1.04 7.13 69.27
N ALA A 217 -0.23 6.83 69.00
CA ALA A 217 -1.38 6.81 69.94
C ALA A 217 -2.72 6.67 69.18
N LYS A 218 -3.60 5.82 69.72
CA LYS A 218 -5.06 5.71 69.49
C LYS A 218 -5.76 6.27 70.76
N PRO A 219 -7.10 6.36 70.88
CA PRO A 219 -8.19 6.15 69.90
C PRO A 219 -9.32 7.23 69.97
N ALA A 220 -10.36 7.11 69.13
CA ALA A 220 -11.78 6.93 69.53
C ALA A 220 -12.86 7.62 68.64
N ALA A 221 -13.86 6.80 68.32
CA ALA A 221 -15.32 7.06 68.40
C ALA A 221 -16.13 7.76 67.27
N ARG A 222 -17.24 7.06 66.96
CA ARG A 222 -18.64 7.48 66.69
C ARG A 222 -19.20 7.56 65.25
N ARG A 223 -19.98 6.49 64.96
CA ARG A 223 -21.35 6.36 64.38
C ARG A 223 -22.11 7.57 63.81
N GLY A 224 -22.87 7.28 62.73
CA GLY A 224 -24.17 7.87 62.34
C GLY A 224 -24.28 8.12 60.82
N SER A 225 -24.95 7.29 60.00
CA SER A 225 -26.40 7.07 59.77
C SER A 225 -27.10 8.09 58.83
N ALA A 226 -27.65 7.55 57.72
CA ALA A 226 -28.85 7.96 56.95
C ALA A 226 -28.86 9.36 56.27
N ALA A 227 -29.57 9.66 55.18
CA ALA A 227 -30.33 8.97 54.13
C ALA A 227 -30.75 10.05 53.09
N LYS A 228 -30.79 9.70 51.77
CA LYS A 228 -31.77 10.01 50.66
C LYS A 228 -32.46 11.41 50.54
N PRO A 229 -33.27 11.74 49.49
CA PRO A 229 -33.51 11.15 48.15
C PRO A 229 -33.63 12.18 46.99
N GLY A 230 -33.87 11.71 45.76
CA GLY A 230 -34.48 12.48 44.65
C GLY A 230 -34.54 11.63 43.38
N ARG A 231 -35.53 10.74 43.19
CA ARG A 231 -36.88 10.88 42.59
C ARG A 231 -36.91 11.14 41.06
N ALA A 232 -37.55 10.18 40.37
CA ALA A 232 -38.30 10.22 39.10
C ALA A 232 -37.56 10.60 37.79
N GLY A 233 -37.88 10.03 36.63
CA GLY A 233 -39.04 9.21 36.26
C GLY A 233 -38.91 8.55 34.89
N LYS A 234 -39.90 7.69 34.63
CA LYS A 234 -40.09 6.74 33.52
C LYS A 234 -40.24 7.38 32.13
N ALA A 235 -39.74 6.67 31.12
CA ALA A 235 -40.39 6.41 29.84
C ALA A 235 -39.75 5.13 29.27
N GLY A 236 -40.43 4.12 28.71
CA GLY A 236 -41.80 4.07 28.22
C GLY A 236 -41.86 3.44 26.83
N GLY A 237 -41.35 2.21 26.66
CA GLY A 237 -41.83 1.19 25.71
C GLY A 237 -41.70 1.40 24.18
N PRO A 238 -41.71 0.30 23.39
CA PRO A 238 -41.20 0.26 22.03
C PRO A 238 -42.30 0.27 20.95
N ARG A 239 -41.95 0.64 19.71
CA ARG A 239 -42.78 0.34 18.52
C ARG A 239 -41.93 -0.19 17.37
N LYS A 240 -42.04 -1.51 17.16
CA LYS A 240 -41.85 -2.18 15.86
C LYS A 240 -43.08 -1.91 14.99
N ARG A 241 -42.88 -1.61 13.70
CA ARG A 241 -43.79 -2.11 12.65
C ARG A 241 -43.12 -2.14 11.27
N ARG A 242 -43.24 -3.32 10.64
CA ARG A 242 -42.91 -3.68 9.25
C ARG A 242 -44.01 -3.24 8.28
N GLY A 243 -43.65 -3.17 6.99
CA GLY A 243 -44.52 -3.06 5.81
C GLY A 243 -44.17 -1.79 5.03
N ARG A 244 -43.80 -1.83 3.75
CA ARG A 244 -44.29 -2.66 2.66
C ARG A 244 -43.25 -2.71 1.54
#